data_AF-A0A9D1VGR4-F1
#
_entry.id   AF-A0A9D1VGR4-F1
#
_cell.length_a   1.000
_cell.length_b   1.000
_cell.length_c   1.000
_cell.angle_alpha   90.00
_cell.angle_beta   90.00
_cell.angle_gamma   90.00
#
_symmetry.space_group_name_H-M   'P 1'
#
loop_
_entity.id
_entity.type
_entity.pdbx_description
1 polymer ?
#
loop_
_entity_poly.entity_id
_entity_poly.type
_entity_poly.pdbx_seq_one_letter_code
_entity_poly.pdbx_strand_id
1 'polypeptide(L)'
;MTYMNNVEVITEKETYAKDGVHKGMQGWITEPENINGYWLVNFPQCGEKDDIATIPIREEDMKVVKILDARVNEQIKAQFETKADQAKSFAEMPDDLSDYRI
;
A
#
# COMPACT_ATOMS: atom_id res chain seq x y z
N MET A 1 13.91 12.17 -9.27
CA MET A 1 14.23 11.75 -7.87
C MET A 1 15.65 11.19 -7.83
N THR A 2 16.21 10.81 -6.68
CA THR A 2 17.55 10.15 -6.60
C THR A 2 17.57 8.98 -5.62
N TYR A 3 18.58 8.11 -5.73
CA TYR A 3 18.87 7.04 -4.77
C TYR A 3 18.77 7.52 -3.31
N MET A 4 18.20 6.69 -2.42
CA MET A 4 17.93 6.98 -1.01
C MET A 4 17.00 8.17 -0.73
N ASN A 5 16.37 8.78 -1.73
CA ASN A 5 15.26 9.70 -1.45
C ASN A 5 14.12 8.92 -0.79
N ASN A 6 13.60 9.50 0.29
CA ASN A 6 12.32 9.09 0.85
C ASN A 6 11.21 9.59 -0.06
N VAL A 7 10.24 8.74 -0.34
CA VAL A 7 9.13 9.03 -1.24
C VAL A 7 7.81 8.64 -0.58
N GLU A 8 6.73 9.30 -1.01
CA GLU A 8 5.36 8.97 -0.63
C GLU A 8 4.54 8.72 -1.89
N VAL A 9 3.79 7.63 -1.92
CA VAL A 9 2.85 7.31 -3.00
C VAL A 9 1.66 8.26 -2.92
N ILE A 10 1.37 8.99 -3.99
CA ILE A 10 0.28 9.99 -4.04
C ILE A 10 -0.93 9.50 -4.83
N THR A 11 -0.81 8.41 -5.59
CA THR A 11 -1.86 7.83 -6.43
C THR A 11 -2.18 6.41 -5.98
N GLU A 12 -3.46 6.08 -5.80
CA GLU A 12 -3.92 4.71 -5.54
C GLU A 12 -4.02 3.94 -6.87
N LYS A 13 -3.40 2.76 -6.96
CA LYS A 13 -3.49 1.89 -8.15
C LYS A 13 -3.60 0.44 -7.73
N GLU A 14 -4.45 -0.31 -8.42
CA GLU A 14 -4.63 -1.76 -8.19
C GLU A 14 -3.32 -2.53 -8.35
N THR A 15 -2.44 -2.10 -9.26
CA THR A 15 -1.12 -2.71 -9.47
C THR A 15 -0.19 -2.58 -8.27
N TYR A 16 -0.37 -1.57 -7.41
CA TYR A 16 0.42 -1.37 -6.20
C TYR A 16 -0.28 -2.02 -5.00
N ALA A 17 -1.60 -1.89 -4.94
CA ALA A 17 -2.44 -2.46 -3.88
C ALA A 17 -2.34 -3.99 -3.82
N LYS A 18 -2.07 -4.67 -4.94
CA LYS A 18 -1.83 -6.12 -4.98
C LYS A 18 -0.66 -6.57 -4.11
N ASP A 19 0.36 -5.72 -3.97
CA ASP A 19 1.52 -5.93 -3.11
C ASP A 19 1.35 -5.23 -1.75
N GLY A 20 0.14 -4.78 -1.40
CA GLY A 20 -0.16 -4.10 -0.14
C GLY A 20 0.28 -2.64 -0.07
N VAL A 21 0.75 -2.06 -1.18
CA VAL A 21 1.19 -0.65 -1.25
C VAL A 21 0.03 0.24 -1.64
N HIS A 22 -0.31 1.18 -0.77
CA HIS A 22 -1.44 2.09 -0.94
C HIS A 22 -1.01 3.56 -0.94
N LYS A 23 -1.88 4.43 -1.44
CA LYS A 23 -1.71 5.88 -1.40
C LYS A 23 -1.46 6.34 0.03
N GLY A 24 -0.44 7.19 0.18
CA GLY A 24 0.03 7.74 1.45
C GLY A 24 1.16 6.92 2.08
N MET A 25 1.44 5.69 1.60
CA MET A 25 2.58 4.92 2.08
C MET A 25 3.90 5.56 1.66
N GLN A 26 4.88 5.44 2.54
CA GLN A 26 6.21 6.01 2.41
C GLN A 26 7.27 4.92 2.29
N GLY A 27 8.27 5.17 1.45
CA GLY A 27 9.35 4.24 1.19
C GLY A 27 10.63 4.97 0.80
N TRP A 28 11.68 4.22 0.49
CA TRP A 28 12.91 4.79 -0.07
C TRP A 28 13.29 4.12 -1.39
N ILE A 29 13.94 4.91 -2.25
CA ILE A 29 14.47 4.40 -3.52
C ILE A 29 15.68 3.51 -3.25
N THR A 30 15.61 2.25 -3.67
CA THR A 30 16.63 1.22 -3.40
C THR A 30 17.67 1.09 -4.51
N GLU A 31 17.37 1.59 -5.71
CA GLU A 31 18.27 1.50 -6.86
C GLU A 31 18.55 2.88 -7.46
N PRO A 32 19.76 3.15 -7.97
CA PRO A 32 20.11 4.45 -8.52
C PRO A 32 19.49 4.73 -9.89
N GLU A 33 18.99 3.71 -10.58
CA GLU A 33 18.48 3.81 -11.95
C GLU A 33 16.96 4.00 -11.97
N ASN A 34 16.51 4.99 -12.74
CA ASN A 34 15.14 5.07 -13.20
C ASN A 34 14.99 4.27 -14.50
N ILE A 35 14.16 3.24 -14.49
CA ILE A 35 13.95 2.39 -15.66
C ILE A 35 12.56 2.71 -16.22
N ASN A 36 12.52 3.30 -17.42
CA ASN A 36 11.27 3.63 -18.13
C ASN A 36 10.27 4.46 -17.30
N GLY A 37 10.76 5.40 -16.48
CA GLY A 37 9.92 6.22 -15.61
C GLY A 37 9.57 5.59 -14.27
N TYR A 38 10.06 4.38 -13.97
CA TYR A 38 9.85 3.69 -12.70
C TYR A 38 11.09 3.70 -11.83
N TRP A 39 10.87 3.80 -10.53
CA TRP A 39 11.88 3.64 -9.48
C TRP A 39 11.54 2.42 -8.64
N LEU A 40 12.54 1.64 -8.25
CA LEU A 40 12.35 0.57 -7.27
C LEU A 40 12.29 1.17 -5.86
N VAL A 41 11.19 0.96 -5.17
CA VAL A 41 10.91 1.56 -3.85
C VAL A 41 10.64 0.46 -2.84
N ASN A 42 11.34 0.48 -1.71
CA ASN A 42 11.06 -0.38 -0.57
C ASN A 42 10.16 0.36 0.44
N PHE A 43 9.13 -0.34 0.91
CA PHE A 43 8.13 0.15 1.85
C PHE A 43 8.28 -0.56 3.20
N PRO A 44 8.91 0.06 4.21
CA PRO A 44 9.20 -0.61 5.47
C PRO A 44 8.01 -0.69 6.42
N GLN A 45 8.14 -1.58 7.40
CA GLN A 45 7.31 -1.60 8.62
C GLN A 45 8.13 -1.16 9.86
N CYS A 46 7.45 -0.83 10.95
CA CYS A 46 8.12 -0.42 12.19
C CYS A 46 8.67 -1.64 12.96
N GLY A 47 9.94 -1.60 13.34
CA GLY A 47 10.61 -2.62 14.16
C GLY A 47 11.19 -3.78 13.34
N GLU A 48 11.39 -4.94 13.99
CA GLU A 48 11.89 -6.17 13.35
C GLU A 48 10.76 -6.91 12.62
N LYS A 49 10.06 -6.20 11.73
CA LYS A 49 9.05 -6.77 10.83
C LYS A 49 9.59 -6.77 9.42
N ASP A 50 9.15 -7.74 8.63
CA ASP A 50 9.40 -7.72 7.19
C ASP A 50 8.83 -6.44 6.57
N ASP A 51 9.51 -5.95 5.53
CA ASP A 51 9.01 -4.84 4.74
C ASP A 51 7.69 -5.23 4.05
N ILE A 52 6.82 -4.25 3.80
CA ILE A 52 5.54 -4.48 3.13
C ILE A 52 5.78 -5.00 1.71
N ALA A 53 6.62 -4.29 0.96
CA ALA A 53 6.97 -4.66 -0.39
C ALA A 53 8.19 -3.89 -0.89
N THR A 54 8.84 -4.43 -1.93
CA THR A 54 9.81 -3.69 -2.76
C THR A 54 9.36 -3.78 -4.22
N ILE A 55 8.78 -2.69 -4.74
CA ILE A 55 8.10 -2.71 -6.05
C ILE A 55 8.45 -1.48 -6.91
N PRO A 56 8.35 -1.58 -8.24
CA PRO A 56 8.53 -0.44 -9.13
C PRO A 56 7.33 0.52 -9.08
N ILE A 57 7.58 1.79 -8.74
CA ILE A 57 6.59 2.88 -8.72
C ILE A 57 6.94 3.90 -9.79
N ARG A 58 5.94 4.39 -10.54
CA ARG A 58 6.19 5.45 -11.52
C ARG A 58 6.54 6.75 -10.81
N GLU A 59 7.48 7.50 -11.37
CA GLU A 59 7.89 8.79 -10.80
C GLU A 59 6.71 9.77 -10.64
N GLU A 60 5.75 9.76 -11.56
CA GLU A 60 4.54 10.61 -11.52
C GLU A 60 3.57 10.26 -10.38
N ASP A 61 3.63 9.05 -9.83
CA ASP A 61 2.71 8.56 -8.79
C ASP A 61 3.25 8.76 -7.37
N MET A 62 4.39 9.43 -7.24
CA MET A 62 5.00 9.68 -5.94
C MET A 62 5.61 11.08 -5.85
N LYS A 63 5.87 11.51 -4.62
CA LYS A 63 6.59 12.75 -4.32
C LYS A 63 7.73 12.45 -3.36
N VAL A 64 8.81 13.23 -3.44
CA VAL A 64 9.88 13.18 -2.45
C VAL A 64 9.40 13.78 -1.13
N VAL A 65 9.67 13.09 -0.03
CA VAL A 65 9.43 13.56 1.34
C VAL A 65 10.75 13.69 2.10
N LYS A 66 10.77 14.54 3.12
CA LYS A 66 12.01 14.76 3.89
C LYS A 66 12.30 13.63 4.87
N ILE A 67 11.25 13.08 5.48
CA ILE A 67 11.34 12.09 6.55
C ILE A 67 10.43 10.94 6.17
N LEU A 68 10.94 9.72 6.33
CA LEU A 68 10.16 8.50 6.24
C LEU A 68 9.61 8.15 7.62
N ASP A 69 8.29 7.93 7.71
CA ASP A 69 7.63 7.45 8.92
C ASP A 69 6.93 6.11 8.64
N ALA A 70 7.59 5.00 8.96
CA ALA A 70 7.08 3.65 8.75
C ALA A 70 5.77 3.36 9.53
N ARG A 71 5.44 4.14 10.57
CA ARG A 71 4.18 4.00 11.31
C ARG A 71 2.98 4.38 10.45
N VAL A 72 3.16 5.30 9.50
CA VAL A 72 2.12 5.67 8.52
C VAL A 72 1.76 4.45 7.67
N ASN A 73 2.76 3.69 7.24
CA ASN A 73 2.56 2.48 6.44
C ASN A 73 1.73 1.43 7.20
N GLU A 74 2.04 1.20 8.47
CA GLU A 74 1.29 0.27 9.31
C GLU A 74 -0.17 0.69 9.51
N GLN A 75 -0.41 1.98 9.76
CA GLN A 75 -1.76 2.52 9.90
C GLN A 75 -2.58 2.34 8.62
N ILE A 76 -1.97 2.59 7.47
CA ILE A 76 -2.64 2.42 6.17
C ILE A 76 -2.90 0.93 5.92
N LYS A 77 -1.90 0.05 6.09
CA LYS A 77 -2.04 -1.40 5.93
C LYS A 77 -3.20 -1.95 6.78
N ALA A 78 -3.26 -1.58 8.06
CA ALA A 78 -4.33 -2.02 8.97
C ALA A 78 -5.72 -1.56 8.52
N GLN A 79 -5.86 -0.36 7.95
CA GLN A 79 -7.15 0.14 7.43
C GLN A 79 -7.64 -0.68 6.23
N PHE A 80 -6.74 -1.13 5.36
CA PHE A 80 -7.09 -1.91 4.18
C PHE A 80 -7.36 -3.38 4.52
N GLU A 81 -6.62 -3.96 5.46
CA GLU A 81 -6.90 -5.31 5.98
C GLU A 81 -8.26 -5.37 6.67
N THR A 82 -8.56 -4.41 7.55
CA THR A 82 -9.86 -4.35 8.25
C THR A 82 -11.03 -4.25 7.27
N LYS A 83 -10.90 -3.45 6.21
CA LYS A 83 -11.94 -3.32 5.17
C LYS A 83 -12.12 -4.61 4.38
N ALA A 84 -11.02 -5.30 4.06
CA ALA A 84 -11.09 -6.58 3.35
C ALA A 84 -11.83 -7.64 4.18
N ASP A 85 -11.60 -7.67 5.49
CA ASP A 85 -12.26 -8.62 6.39
C ASP A 85 -13.75 -8.29 6.60
N GLN A 86 -14.10 -7.00 6.71
CA GLN A 86 -15.50 -6.57 6.74
C GLN A 86 -16.24 -6.93 5.45
N ALA A 87 -15.62 -6.71 4.28
CA ALA A 87 -16.23 -7.05 2.99
C ALA A 87 -16.47 -8.57 2.84
N LYS A 88 -15.54 -9.41 3.32
CA LYS A 88 -15.72 -10.87 3.35
C LYS A 88 -16.88 -11.26 4.26
N SER A 89 -16.95 -10.69 5.47
CA SER A 89 -18.02 -11.01 6.43
C SER A 89 -19.42 -10.64 5.93
N PHE A 90 -19.55 -9.58 5.13
CA PHE A 90 -20.82 -9.19 4.51
C PHE A 90 -21.21 -10.11 3.34
N ALA A 91 -20.24 -10.57 2.54
CA ALA A 91 -20.47 -11.51 1.45
C ALA A 91 -20.83 -12.92 1.93
N GLU A 92 -20.45 -13.28 3.15
CA GLU A 92 -20.73 -14.58 3.79
C GLU A 92 -22.00 -14.59 4.64
N MET A 93 -22.74 -13.47 4.76
CA MET A 93 -24.09 -13.51 5.31
C MET A 93 -24.99 -14.28 4.34
N PRO A 94 -25.50 -15.47 4.69
CA PRO A 94 -26.54 -16.09 3.88
C PRO A 94 -27.75 -15.15 3.88
N ASP A 95 -28.31 -14.87 2.70
CA ASP A 95 -29.63 -14.26 2.59
C ASP A 95 -30.59 -15.13 3.40
N ASP A 96 -30.90 -14.72 4.63
CA ASP A 96 -31.92 -15.37 5.46
C ASP A 96 -33.29 -15.05 4.84
N LEU A 97 -33.59 -15.75 3.74
CA LEU A 97 -34.86 -15.73 3.01
C LEU A 97 -35.99 -16.42 3.79
N SER A 98 -35.83 -16.63 5.11
CA SER A 98 -36.82 -17.32 5.94
C SER A 98 -38.11 -16.51 6.13
N ASP A 99 -38.13 -15.22 5.78
CA ASP A 99 -39.30 -14.33 5.93
C ASP A 99 -40.25 -14.26 4.71
N TYR A 100 -40.01 -14.99 3.62
CA TYR A 100 -40.88 -14.96 2.42
C TYR A 100 -41.85 -16.14 2.27
N ARG A 101 -42.21 -16.81 3.37
CA ARG A 101 -43.34 -17.77 3.38
C ARG A 101 -44.53 -17.18 4.12
N ILE A 102 -45.29 -16.31 3.45
CA ILE A 102 -46.66 -15.94 3.81
C ILE A 102 -47.61 -16.52 2.77
#